data_AF-A0A497ECY2-F1
#
_entry.id   AF-A0A497ECY2-F1
#
_cell.length_a   1.000
_cell.length_b   1.000
_cell.length_c   1.000
_cell.angle_alpha   90.00
_cell.angle_beta   90.00
_cell.angle_gamma   90.00
#
_symmetry.space_group_name_H-M   'P 1'
#
loop_
_entity.id
_entity.type
_entity.pdbx_description
1 polymer ?
#
loop_
_entity_poly.entity_id
_entity_poly.type
_entity_poly.pdbx_seq_one_letter_code
_entity_poly.pdbx_strand_id
1 'polypeptide(L)'
;MSSDVVRSAGSKCDVEVFFRPYIVERLMPAVYRRVGVPEGLNAGALIEVVRSRSSSLNRRMCLVLGPEDCWYLEPDGSMKWSDDPPSGGVIIKP
;
A
#
# COMPACT_ATOMS: atom_id res chain seq x y z
N MET A 1 5.34 -15.79 -15.12
CA MET A 1 5.30 -14.32 -15.18
C MET A 1 4.12 -13.96 -16.06
N SER A 2 2.95 -13.71 -15.46
CA SER A 2 1.77 -13.24 -16.19
C SER A 2 1.50 -11.82 -15.76
N SER A 3 1.60 -10.90 -16.70
CA SER A 3 1.15 -9.52 -16.58
C SER A 3 -0.17 -9.44 -17.36
N ASP A 4 -1.27 -9.19 -16.67
CA ASP A 4 -2.58 -9.05 -17.31
C ASP A 4 -2.63 -7.75 -18.12
N VAL A 5 -2.81 -7.90 -19.43
CA VAL A 5 -2.93 -6.81 -20.40
C VAL A 5 -4.40 -6.46 -20.54
N VAL A 6 -4.83 -5.34 -19.92
CA VAL A 6 -6.13 -4.73 -20.20
C VAL A 6 -5.95 -3.73 -21.33
N ARG A 7 -6.40 -4.10 -22.53
CA ARG A 7 -6.50 -3.16 -23.67
C ARG A 7 -7.84 -2.43 -23.59
N SER A 8 -7.80 -1.12 -23.39
CA SER A 8 -8.94 -0.25 -23.71
C SER A 8 -8.53 0.70 -24.82
N ALA A 9 -9.23 0.63 -25.95
CA ALA A 9 -9.04 1.48 -27.11
C ALA A 9 -9.65 2.86 -26.82
N GLY A 10 -8.79 3.87 -26.63
CA GLY A 10 -9.24 5.24 -26.39
C GLY A 10 -8.07 6.22 -26.43
N SER A 11 -7.88 6.84 -27.58
CA SER A 11 -6.85 7.86 -27.86
C SER A 11 -6.87 9.03 -26.86
N LYS A 12 -5.94 9.03 -25.90
CA LYS A 12 -5.37 10.19 -25.19
C LYS A 12 -4.04 9.73 -24.63
N CYS A 13 -2.99 10.55 -24.72
CA CYS A 13 -1.64 10.23 -24.28
C CYS A 13 -1.65 9.53 -22.92
N ASP A 14 -1.46 8.20 -22.90
CA ASP A 14 -1.31 7.42 -21.68
C ASP A 14 0.02 7.83 -21.06
N VAL A 15 -0.03 8.84 -20.20
CA VAL A 15 0.99 9.00 -19.17
C VAL A 15 0.79 7.79 -18.28
N GLU A 16 1.58 6.73 -18.49
CA GLU A 16 1.66 5.63 -17.54
C GLU A 16 2.12 6.22 -16.20
N VAL A 17 1.17 6.55 -15.34
CA VAL A 17 1.46 7.00 -13.99
C VAL A 17 1.96 5.77 -13.24
N PHE A 18 3.28 5.63 -13.17
CA PHE A 18 3.92 4.55 -12.43
C PHE A 18 3.62 4.72 -10.94
N PHE A 19 2.63 3.98 -10.46
CA PHE A 19 2.30 3.94 -9.04
C PHE A 19 3.35 3.10 -8.31
N ARG A 20 4.02 3.69 -7.32
CA ARG A 20 4.95 2.96 -6.46
C ARG A 20 4.22 2.51 -5.20
N PRO A 21 4.12 1.21 -4.92
CA PRO A 21 3.52 0.74 -3.69
C PRO A 21 4.25 1.31 -2.47
N TYR A 22 3.52 1.56 -1.39
CA TYR A 22 4.07 2.05 -0.14
C TYR A 22 3.27 1.56 1.06
N ILE A 23 3.90 1.58 2.22
CA ILE A 23 3.25 1.24 3.49
C ILE A 23 2.91 2.53 4.21
N VAL A 24 1.70 2.61 4.74
CA VAL A 24 1.28 3.59 5.71
C VAL A 24 1.28 2.94 7.08
N GLU A 25 2.11 3.45 7.97
CA GLU A 25 2.13 3.07 9.38
C GLU A 25 1.32 4.09 10.19
N ARG A 26 0.27 3.63 10.87
CA ARG A 26 -0.56 4.49 11.71
C ARG A 26 0.10 4.64 13.08
N LEU A 27 0.55 5.85 13.39
CA LEU A 27 1.15 6.18 14.69
C LEU A 27 0.10 6.66 15.68
N MET A 28 -0.87 7.45 15.21
CA MET A 28 -2.02 7.96 15.97
C MET A 28 -3.25 8.11 15.05
N PRO A 29 -4.47 8.38 15.56
CA PRO A 29 -5.68 8.46 14.75
C PRO A 29 -5.66 9.38 13.52
N ALA A 30 -4.75 10.36 13.45
CA ALA A 30 -4.54 11.24 12.28
C ALA A 30 -3.06 11.48 11.94
N VAL A 31 -2.15 10.65 12.48
CA VAL A 31 -0.70 10.77 12.22
C VAL A 31 -0.19 9.49 11.63
N TYR A 32 0.40 9.63 10.45
CA TYR A 32 0.82 8.52 9.61
C TYR A 32 2.25 8.71 9.16
N ARG A 33 2.97 7.60 9.06
CA ARG A 33 4.30 7.56 8.46
C ARG A 33 4.22 6.75 7.18
N ARG A 34 4.73 7.32 6.08
CA ARG A 34 4.92 6.56 4.83
C ARG A 34 6.27 5.89 4.86
N VAL A 35 6.27 4.60 4.52
CA VAL A 35 7.48 3.78 4.43
C VAL A 35 7.53 3.19 3.03
N GLY A 36 8.65 3.39 2.34
CA GLY A 36 8.87 2.77 1.04
C GLY A 36 8.96 1.25 1.17
N VAL A 37 8.50 0.54 0.15
CA VAL A 37 8.68 -0.91 0.05
C VAL A 37 9.85 -1.24 -0.88
N PRO A 38 10.47 -2.43 -0.73
CA PRO A 38 11.47 -2.89 -1.68
C PRO A 38 10.88 -3.01 -3.08
N GLU A 39 11.62 -2.53 -4.08
CA GLU A 39 11.26 -2.67 -5.49
C GLU A 39 11.40 -4.13 -5.96
N GLY A 40 10.60 -4.52 -6.96
CA GLY A 40 10.69 -5.86 -7.56
C GLY A 40 10.00 -7.00 -6.79
N LEU A 41 9.40 -6.71 -5.62
CA LEU A 41 8.58 -7.68 -4.90
C LEU A 41 7.15 -7.73 -5.46
N ASN A 42 6.59 -8.92 -5.57
CA ASN A 42 5.16 -9.09 -5.88
C ASN A 42 4.28 -8.75 -4.66
N ALA A 43 2.98 -8.56 -4.90
CA ALA A 43 2.04 -8.17 -3.84
C ALA A 43 2.03 -9.15 -2.65
N GLY A 44 2.15 -10.46 -2.89
CA GLY A 44 2.20 -11.46 -1.82
C GLY A 44 3.43 -11.30 -0.91
N ALA A 45 4.60 -11.11 -1.50
CA ALA A 45 5.83 -10.85 -0.74
C ALA A 45 5.75 -9.53 0.04
N LEU A 46 5.15 -8.49 -0.54
CA LEU A 46 4.90 -7.23 0.15
C LEU A 46 3.97 -7.43 1.36
N ILE A 47 2.89 -8.20 1.20
CA ILE A 47 1.96 -8.51 2.29
C ILE A 47 2.67 -9.18 3.46
N GLU A 48 3.57 -10.15 3.22
CA GLU A 48 4.33 -10.80 4.30
C GLU A 48 5.26 -9.82 5.03
N VAL A 49 5.90 -8.91 4.30
CA VAL A 49 6.72 -7.84 4.90
C VAL A 49 5.86 -6.94 5.79
N VAL A 50 4.69 -6.50 5.31
CA VAL A 50 3.80 -5.64 6.11
C VAL A 50 3.23 -6.40 7.31
N ARG A 51 2.84 -7.67 7.15
CA ARG A 51 2.31 -8.50 8.24
C ARG A 51 3.36 -8.71 9.34
N SER A 52 4.58 -9.08 8.96
CA SER A 52 5.70 -9.24 9.89
C SER A 52 5.97 -7.95 10.66
N ARG A 53 6.01 -6.81 9.95
CA ARG A 53 6.26 -5.51 10.58
C ARG A 53 5.11 -5.06 11.48
N SER A 54 3.86 -5.22 11.03
CA SER A 54 2.63 -4.92 11.79
C SER A 54 2.63 -5.64 13.14
N SER A 55 2.89 -6.96 13.12
CA SER A 55 2.99 -7.79 14.30
C SER A 55 4.15 -7.39 15.20
N SER A 56 5.36 -7.20 14.64
CA SER A 56 6.56 -6.86 15.43
C SER A 56 6.48 -5.51 16.15
N LEU A 57 5.77 -4.54 15.58
CA LEU A 57 5.62 -3.18 16.13
C LEU A 57 4.31 -3.02 16.89
N ASN A 58 3.45 -4.02 16.89
CA ASN A 58 2.08 -3.97 17.39
C ASN A 58 1.30 -2.74 16.87
N ARG A 59 1.35 -2.51 15.54
CA ARG A 59 0.79 -1.32 14.88
C ARG A 59 -0.06 -1.66 13.68
N ARG A 60 -1.18 -0.95 13.54
CA ARG A 60 -2.00 -1.00 12.32
C ARG A 60 -1.23 -0.42 11.14
N MET A 61 -1.24 -1.15 10.03
CA MET A 61 -0.58 -0.74 8.80
C MET A 61 -1.55 -0.82 7.63
N CYS A 62 -1.24 -0.08 6.58
CA CYS A 62 -1.95 -0.14 5.32
C CYS A 62 -0.93 -0.27 4.18
N LEU A 63 -1.04 -1.31 3.37
CA LEU A 63 -0.27 -1.49 2.15
C LEU A 63 -1.07 -0.88 1.00
N VAL A 64 -0.56 0.19 0.41
CA VAL A 64 -1.17 0.86 -0.74
C VAL A 64 -0.51 0.34 -2.01
N LEU A 65 -1.30 -0.28 -2.89
CA LEU A 65 -0.88 -0.91 -4.13
C LEU A 65 -1.28 -0.11 -5.37
N GLY A 66 -2.26 0.78 -5.23
CA GLY A 66 -2.74 1.68 -6.27
C GLY A 66 -3.39 2.94 -5.68
N PRO A 67 -3.83 3.88 -6.54
CA PRO A 67 -4.50 5.11 -6.10
C PRO A 67 -5.75 4.87 -5.25
N GLU A 68 -6.45 3.77 -5.51
CA GLU A 68 -7.71 3.35 -4.87
C GLU A 68 -7.61 1.89 -4.42
N ASP A 69 -6.40 1.36 -4.19
CA ASP A 69 -6.21 -0.04 -3.85
C ASP A 69 -5.32 -0.18 -2.63
N CYS A 70 -5.88 -0.68 -1.53
CA CYS A 70 -5.10 -0.91 -0.33
C CYS A 70 -5.55 -2.12 0.50
N TRP A 71 -4.62 -2.63 1.29
CA TRP A 71 -4.86 -3.63 2.32
C TRP A 71 -4.60 -3.03 3.69
N TYR A 72 -5.59 -3.04 4.57
CA TYR A 72 -5.42 -2.78 5.99
C TYR A 72 -4.98 -4.07 6.69
N LEU A 73 -3.92 -3.97 7.49
CA LEU A 73 -3.38 -5.07 8.28
C LEU A 73 -3.40 -4.67 9.76
N GLU A 74 -4.00 -5.52 10.56
CA GLU A 74 -4.04 -5.39 12.01
C GLU A 74 -2.86 -6.14 12.65
N PRO A 75 -2.48 -5.81 13.90
CA PRO A 75 -1.40 -6.49 14.61
C PRO A 75 -1.65 -7.97 14.89
N ASP A 76 -2.92 -8.39 14.93
CA ASP A 76 -3.34 -9.79 15.12
C ASP A 76 -3.20 -10.64 13.84
N GLY A 77 -2.76 -10.02 12.74
CA GLY A 77 -2.57 -10.68 11.45
C GLY A 77 -3.82 -10.66 10.56
N SER A 78 -4.95 -10.16 11.06
CA SER A 78 -6.14 -9.96 10.23
C SER A 78 -5.90 -8.91 9.16
N MET A 79 -6.56 -9.08 8.01
CA MET A 79 -6.43 -8.18 6.87
C MET A 79 -7.76 -7.88 6.22
N LYS A 80 -7.87 -6.68 5.67
CA LYS A 80 -9.05 -6.19 4.96
C LYS A 80 -8.63 -5.41 3.72
N TRP A 81 -9.16 -5.79 2.56
CA TRP A 81 -9.05 -4.98 1.34
C TRP A 81 -9.97 -3.77 1.43
N SER A 82 -9.54 -2.64 0.87
CA SER A 82 -10.32 -1.41 0.78
C SER A 82 -9.90 -0.57 -0.42
N ASP A 83 -10.85 0.19 -0.94
CA ASP A 83 -10.69 1.18 -2.00
C ASP A 83 -10.40 2.61 -1.51
N ASP A 84 -10.38 2.80 -0.18
CA ASP A 84 -10.14 4.08 0.49
C ASP A 84 -8.79 4.04 1.23
N PRO A 85 -7.67 4.26 0.52
CA PRO A 85 -6.36 4.33 1.16
C PRO A 85 -6.31 5.54 2.11
N PRO A 86 -5.54 5.46 3.20
CA PRO A 86 -5.42 6.57 4.15
C PRO A 86 -5.02 7.87 3.43
N SER A 87 -5.93 8.83 3.44
CA SER A 87 -5.78 10.14 2.85
C SER A 87 -5.78 11.21 3.95
N GLY A 88 -4.99 12.27 3.76
CA GLY A 88 -4.79 13.31 4.77
C GLY A 88 -3.85 12.95 5.93
N GLY A 89 -3.83 13.80 6.95
CA GLY A 89 -2.96 13.66 8.13
C GLY A 89 -1.56 14.29 7.99
N VAL A 90 -0.82 14.33 9.09
CA VAL A 90 0.56 14.83 9.10
C VAL A 90 1.49 13.71 8.63
N ILE A 91 2.10 13.89 7.46
CA ILE A 91 3.11 12.97 6.93
C ILE A 91 4.46 13.36 7.52
N ILE A 92 4.98 12.50 8.39
CA ILE A 92 6.34 12.65 8.92
C ILE A 92 7.31 12.05 7.89
N LYS A 93 8.18 12.89 7.31
CA LYS A 93 9.31 12.43 6.52
C LYS A 93 10.36 11.83 7.47
N PRO A 94 11.01 10.71 7.10
CA PRO A 94 12.12 10.17 7.88
C PRO A 94 13.26 11.18 8.02
#